data_AF-A0A7J8BJ44-F1
#
_entry.id   AF-A0A7J8BJ44-F1
#
_cell.length_a   1.000
_cell.length_b   1.000
_cell.length_c   1.000
_cell.angle_alpha   90.00
_cell.angle_beta   90.00
_cell.angle_gamma   90.00
#
_symmetry.space_group_name_H-M   'P 1'
#
loop_
_entity.id
_entity.type
_entity.pdbx_description
1 polymer ?
#
loop_
_entity_poly.entity_id
_entity_poly.type
_entity_poly.pdbx_seq_one_letter_code
_entity_poly.pdbx_strand_id
1 'polypeptide(L)'
;MASLEDTNVFICTSPIKMYKYCPYEKYAWVEKHLGPGFLDHVVLTRDKTVISADLLIDDRPDITGAEPNPSWEHVLFTACHNRHVQLLPPRRRLHGWTDHWRALLDSKRPR
;
A
#
# COMPACT_ATOMS: atom_id res chain seq x y z
N MET A 1 -17.46 -1.73 8.58
CA MET A 1 -16.71 -1.29 7.38
C MET A 1 -17.60 -1.52 6.17
N ALA A 2 -17.63 -0.60 5.21
CA ALA A 2 -18.27 -0.89 3.93
C ALA A 2 -17.50 -2.06 3.30
N SER A 3 -18.13 -3.23 3.20
CA SER A 3 -17.57 -4.37 2.49
C SER A 3 -17.61 -4.01 1.00
N LEU A 4 -16.44 -3.85 0.39
CA LEU A 4 -16.33 -3.96 -1.06
C LEU A 4 -16.27 -5.46 -1.37
N GLU A 5 -17.23 -5.93 -2.15
CA GLU A 5 -17.26 -7.31 -2.62
C GLU A 5 -15.94 -7.66 -3.33
N ASP A 6 -15.50 -8.90 -3.14
CA ASP A 6 -14.30 -9.48 -3.76
C ASP A 6 -13.04 -8.61 -3.61
N THR A 7 -12.88 -7.95 -2.46
CA THR A 7 -11.74 -7.05 -2.20
C THR A 7 -11.11 -7.35 -0.85
N ASN A 8 -9.89 -7.88 -0.88
CA ASN A 8 -9.06 -8.04 0.32
C ASN A 8 -8.11 -6.86 0.47
N VAL A 9 -7.98 -6.33 1.68
CA VAL A 9 -7.12 -5.18 1.98
C VAL A 9 -6.11 -5.55 3.06
N PHE A 10 -4.86 -5.15 2.85
CA PHE A 10 -3.80 -5.25 3.85
C PHE A 10 -3.06 -3.90 3.98
N ILE A 11 -2.71 -3.52 5.22
CA ILE A 11 -1.75 -2.44 5.47
C ILE A 11 -0.35 -3.05 5.40
N CYS A 12 0.33 -2.89 4.27
CA CYS A 12 1.72 -3.30 4.10
C CYS A 12 2.67 -2.13 4.43
N THR A 13 3.35 -2.19 5.58
CA THR A 13 4.19 -1.09 6.08
C THR A 13 5.59 -1.56 6.47
N SER A 14 6.59 -0.70 6.29
CA SER A 14 7.95 -0.96 6.73
C SER A 14 8.25 -0.35 8.10
N PRO A 15 8.88 -1.08 9.03
CA PRO A 15 9.38 -0.50 10.26
C PRO A 15 10.66 0.29 9.97
N ILE A 16 10.96 1.29 10.80
CA ILE A 16 12.29 1.90 10.81
C ILE A 16 13.31 0.95 11.46
N LYS A 17 14.62 1.14 11.20
CA LYS A 17 15.67 0.29 11.77
C LYS A 17 15.71 0.35 13.31
N MET A 18 15.45 1.53 13.87
CA MET A 18 15.32 1.72 15.33
C MET A 18 13.95 1.21 15.79
N TYR A 19 13.83 -0.11 15.89
CA TYR A 19 12.55 -0.80 16.01
C TYR A 19 11.89 -0.70 17.39
N LYS A 20 12.54 -0.10 18.40
CA LYS A 20 12.09 -0.17 19.81
C LYS A 20 10.62 0.20 20.01
N TYR A 21 10.13 1.20 19.27
CA TYR A 21 8.75 1.70 19.41
C TYR A 21 7.91 1.52 18.14
N CYS A 22 8.54 1.56 16.96
CA CYS A 22 7.84 1.67 15.69
C CYS A 22 6.83 0.55 15.38
N PRO A 23 7.15 -0.75 15.52
CA PRO A 23 6.19 -1.81 15.25
C PRO A 23 4.95 -1.72 16.16
N TYR A 24 5.16 -1.62 17.47
CA TYR A 24 4.08 -1.51 18.45
C TYR A 24 3.17 -0.31 18.17
N GLU A 25 3.76 0.87 17.99
CA GLU A 25 2.99 2.10 17.74
C GLU A 25 2.20 2.05 16.44
N LYS A 26 2.70 1.33 15.41
CA LYS A 26 1.94 1.10 14.17
C LYS A 26 0.69 0.25 14.41
N TYR A 27 0.80 -0.85 15.16
CA TYR A 27 -0.38 -1.67 15.52
C TYR A 27 -1.36 -0.87 16.37
N ALA A 28 -0.88 -0.15 17.40
CA ALA A 28 -1.72 0.69 18.25
C ALA A 28 -2.44 1.78 17.44
N TRP A 29 -1.78 2.37 16.44
CA TRP A 29 -2.39 3.35 15.55
C TRP A 29 -3.50 2.73 14.69
N VAL A 30 -3.26 1.54 14.11
CA VAL A 30 -4.27 0.82 13.34
C VAL A 30 -5.48 0.49 14.20
N GLU A 31 -5.28 -0.06 15.41
CA GLU A 31 -6.36 -0.36 16.34
C GLU A 31 -7.18 0.89 16.68
N LYS A 32 -6.51 1.99 17.01
CA LYS A 32 -7.14 3.26 17.37
C LYS A 32 -8.04 3.83 16.26
N HIS A 33 -7.61 3.72 15.01
CA HIS A 33 -8.25 4.42 13.89
C HIS A 33 -9.15 3.52 13.02
N LEU A 34 -8.88 2.22 12.98
CA LEU A 34 -9.60 1.25 12.13
C LEU A 34 -10.27 0.13 12.94
N GLY A 35 -9.98 0.04 14.24
CA GLY A 35 -10.53 -0.97 15.14
C GLY A 35 -9.69 -2.25 15.20
N PRO A 36 -9.89 -3.08 16.24
CA PRO A 36 -9.09 -4.28 16.48
C PRO A 36 -9.20 -5.33 15.37
N GLY A 37 -10.36 -5.41 14.70
CA GLY A 37 -10.56 -6.35 13.58
C GLY A 37 -9.67 -6.07 12.36
N PHE A 38 -9.05 -4.90 12.27
CA PHE A 38 -8.12 -4.59 11.18
C PHE A 38 -6.67 -4.98 11.48
N LEU A 39 -6.37 -5.43 12.71
CA LEU A 39 -5.02 -5.84 13.08
C LEU A 39 -4.56 -7.10 12.33
N ASP A 40 -5.50 -7.99 12.02
CA ASP A 40 -5.25 -9.21 11.21
C ASP A 40 -4.84 -8.89 9.76
N HIS A 41 -5.01 -7.63 9.33
CA HIS A 41 -4.70 -7.15 8.00
C HIS A 41 -3.39 -6.35 7.93
N VAL A 42 -2.57 -6.36 8.98
CA VAL A 42 -1.28 -5.65 9.00
C VAL A 42 -0.14 -6.57 8.58
N VAL A 43 0.61 -6.16 7.55
CA VAL A 43 1.85 -6.82 7.13
C VAL A 43 3.03 -5.89 7.41
N LEU A 44 3.86 -6.25 8.39
CA LEU A 44 5.05 -5.50 8.75
C LEU A 44 6.28 -6.09 8.03
N THR A 45 6.81 -5.42 7.01
CA THR A 45 7.97 -5.90 6.25
C THR A 45 8.87 -4.79 5.74
N ARG A 46 10.19 -5.03 5.74
CA ARG A 46 11.18 -4.14 5.09
C ARG A 46 11.24 -4.35 3.58
N ASP A 47 10.79 -5.52 3.11
CA ASP A 47 10.76 -5.90 1.71
C ASP A 47 9.31 -6.18 1.30
N LYS A 48 8.74 -5.26 0.51
CA LYS A 48 7.36 -5.40 0.01
C LYS A 48 7.28 -6.22 -1.27
N THR A 49 8.41 -6.47 -1.93
CA THR A 49 8.45 -7.21 -3.20
C THR A 49 8.07 -8.68 -3.00
N VAL A 50 8.34 -9.23 -1.83
CA VAL A 50 7.95 -10.61 -1.46
C VAL A 50 6.49 -10.77 -1.03
N ILE A 51 5.73 -9.67 -0.93
CA ILE A 51 4.31 -9.70 -0.60
C ILE A 51 3.52 -9.70 -1.89
N SER A 52 2.66 -10.70 -2.07
CA SER A 52 1.82 -10.81 -3.27
C SER A 52 0.50 -10.06 -3.12
N ALA A 53 0.12 -9.30 -4.15
CA ALA A 53 -1.14 -8.56 -4.26
C ALA A 53 -1.36 -8.12 -5.72
N ASP A 54 -2.56 -7.63 -6.06
CA ASP A 54 -2.82 -7.02 -7.38
C ASP A 54 -2.32 -5.57 -7.49
N LEU A 55 -2.36 -4.83 -6.37
CA LEU A 55 -2.01 -3.41 -6.27
C LEU A 55 -1.19 -3.15 -5.02
N LEU A 56 -0.19 -2.26 -5.15
CA LEU A 56 0.48 -1.61 -4.03
C LEU A 56 0.35 -0.10 -4.19
N ILE A 57 -0.46 0.54 -3.32
CA ILE A 57 -0.58 1.99 -3.23
C ILE A 57 0.43 2.48 -2.19
N ASP A 58 1.48 3.18 -2.63
CA ASP A 58 2.60 3.57 -1.78
C ASP A 58 3.25 4.85 -2.31
N ASP A 59 3.74 5.71 -1.41
CA ASP A 59 4.31 7.01 -1.75
C ASP A 59 5.80 6.96 -2.12
N ARG A 60 6.50 5.85 -1.86
CA ARG A 60 7.88 5.66 -2.27
C ARG A 60 7.97 5.45 -3.79
N PRO A 61 8.71 6.29 -4.54
CA PRO A 61 8.82 6.16 -6.00
C PRO A 61 9.41 4.83 -6.46
N ASP A 62 10.48 4.36 -5.81
CA ASP A 62 11.21 3.17 -6.22
C ASP A 62 11.21 2.13 -5.10
N ILE A 63 10.34 1.13 -5.24
CA ILE A 63 10.19 0.01 -4.31
C ILE A 63 10.89 -1.19 -4.90
N THR A 64 12.01 -1.57 -4.30
CA THR A 64 12.86 -2.70 -4.70
C THR A 64 13.12 -3.62 -3.52
N GLY A 65 13.51 -4.86 -3.81
CA GLY A 65 13.70 -5.91 -2.83
C GLY A 65 14.22 -7.20 -3.47
N ALA A 66 13.98 -8.32 -2.82
CA ALA A 66 14.45 -9.64 -3.24
C ALA A 66 13.70 -10.21 -4.45
N GLU A 67 12.41 -9.87 -4.62
CA GLU A 67 11.64 -10.29 -5.80
C GLU A 67 11.83 -9.26 -6.94
N PRO A 68 12.50 -9.63 -8.05
CA PRO A 68 12.73 -8.71 -9.16
C PRO A 68 11.47 -8.34 -9.93
N ASN A 69 10.42 -9.18 -9.90
CA ASN A 69 9.15 -8.96 -10.58
C ASN A 69 7.97 -9.10 -9.61
N PRO A 70 7.73 -8.10 -8.74
CA PRO A 70 6.62 -8.14 -7.78
C PRO A 70 5.29 -8.33 -8.50
N SER A 71 4.39 -9.12 -7.92
CA SER A 71 3.10 -9.43 -8.54
C SER A 71 2.14 -8.23 -8.61
N TRP A 72 2.32 -7.26 -7.71
CA TRP A 72 1.49 -6.06 -7.66
C TRP A 72 1.90 -5.01 -8.69
N GLU A 73 0.91 -4.30 -9.21
CA GLU A 73 1.18 -3.03 -9.87
C GLU A 73 1.40 -1.92 -8.82
N HIS A 74 2.51 -1.19 -8.95
CA HIS A 74 2.78 0.00 -8.15
C HIS A 74 1.91 1.17 -8.60
N VAL A 75 1.06 1.66 -7.71
CA VAL A 75 0.38 2.95 -7.87
C VAL A 75 1.04 3.96 -6.93
N LEU A 76 1.73 4.95 -7.50
CA LEU A 76 2.42 5.97 -6.71
C LEU A 76 1.39 6.89 -6.04
N PHE A 77 1.33 6.88 -4.72
CA PHE A 77 0.50 7.83 -3.98
C PHE A 77 1.21 9.17 -3.88
N THR A 78 0.52 10.27 -4.20
CA THR A 78 1.13 11.60 -4.18
C THR A 78 1.42 12.05 -2.75
N ALA A 79 2.69 12.36 -2.49
CA ALA A 79 3.17 12.96 -1.25
C ALA A 79 4.06 14.17 -1.58
N CYS A 80 4.33 15.04 -0.60
CA CYS A 80 5.11 16.27 -0.81
C CYS A 80 6.47 16.02 -1.49
N HIS A 81 7.13 14.90 -1.14
CA HIS A 81 8.46 14.55 -1.62
C HIS A 81 8.49 13.93 -3.02
N ASN A 82 7.35 13.49 -3.59
CA ASN A 82 7.31 12.80 -4.88
C ASN A 82 6.51 13.53 -5.99
N ARG A 83 6.02 14.74 -5.72
CA ARG A 83 5.18 15.51 -6.68
C ARG A 83 5.88 15.80 -8.00
N HIS A 84 7.19 15.98 -7.96
CA HIS A 84 8.02 16.29 -9.12
C HIS A 84 8.42 15.04 -9.93
N VAL A 85 8.15 13.84 -9.40
CA VAL A 85 8.51 12.58 -10.07
C VAL A 85 7.59 12.36 -11.27
N GLN A 86 8.18 12.43 -12.47
CA GLN A 86 7.50 12.08 -13.71
C GLN A 86 7.41 10.56 -13.85
N LEU A 87 6.20 10.06 -14.07
CA LEU A 87 5.97 8.63 -14.29
C LEU A 87 5.92 8.34 -15.78
N LEU A 88 6.66 7.33 -16.22
CA LEU A 88 6.55 6.79 -17.56
C LEU A 88 5.39 5.78 -17.62
N PRO A 89 4.58 5.79 -18.69
CA PRO A 89 3.60 4.73 -18.92
C PRO A 89 4.25 3.34 -18.86
N PRO A 90 3.60 2.32 -18.27
CA PRO A 90 2.20 2.30 -17.81
C PRO A 90 1.99 2.68 -16.34
N ARG A 91 2.99 3.24 -15.63
CA ARG A 91 2.89 3.54 -14.19
C ARG A 91 1.78 4.55 -13.91
N ARG A 92 0.99 4.30 -12.86
CA ARG A 92 -0.12 5.15 -12.44
C ARG A 92 0.17 5.91 -11.15
N ARG A 93 -0.53 7.02 -10.97
CA ARG A 93 -0.47 7.87 -9.77
C ARG A 93 -1.88 8.05 -9.21
N LEU A 94 -1.99 7.97 -7.89
CA LEU A 94 -3.17 8.41 -7.13
C LEU A 94 -2.82 9.74 -6.45
N HIS A 95 -3.54 10.83 -6.73
CA HIS A 95 -3.21 12.15 -6.21
C HIS A 95 -3.77 12.41 -4.81
N GLY A 96 -4.86 11.72 -4.45
CA GLY A 96 -5.38 11.70 -3.10
C GLY A 96 -6.50 10.67 -2.93
N TRP A 97 -6.99 10.51 -1.70
CA TRP A 97 -8.09 9.58 -1.40
C TRP A 97 -9.46 10.04 -1.91
N THR A 98 -9.59 11.31 -2.31
CA THR A 98 -10.77 11.86 -2.99
C THR A 98 -10.82 11.53 -4.48
N ASP A 99 -9.72 11.01 -5.05
CA ASP A 99 -9.68 10.59 -6.45
C ASP A 99 -10.44 9.28 -6.68
N HIS A 100 -10.55 8.88 -7.95
CA HIS A 100 -11.24 7.67 -8.39
C HIS A 100 -10.46 6.37 -8.12
N TRP A 101 -10.04 6.12 -6.87
CA TRP A 101 -9.33 4.90 -6.49
C TRP A 101 -10.12 3.62 -6.78
N ARG A 102 -11.46 3.67 -6.74
CA ARG A 102 -12.31 2.52 -7.12
C ARG A 102 -12.06 2.06 -8.54
N ALA A 103 -11.89 2.99 -9.49
CA ALA A 103 -11.57 2.65 -10.88
C ALA A 103 -10.20 1.94 -11.02
N LEU A 104 -9.25 2.20 -10.11
CA LEU A 104 -7.99 1.46 -10.06
C LEU A 104 -8.22 0.00 -9.64
N LEU A 105 -9.03 -0.23 -8.61
CA LEU A 105 -9.40 -1.58 -8.17
C LEU A 105 -10.18 -2.32 -9.26
N ASP A 106 -11.18 -1.68 -9.85
CA ASP A 106 -12.03 -2.29 -10.87
C ASP A 106 -11.23 -2.66 -12.13
N SER A 107 -10.16 -1.90 -12.46
CA SER A 107 -9.25 -2.25 -13.56
C SER A 107 -8.46 -3.56 -13.36
N LYS A 108 -8.46 -4.10 -12.13
CA LYS A 108 -7.80 -5.37 -11.77
C LYS A 108 -8.77 -6.53 -11.58
N ARG A 109 -10.08 -6.26 -11.54
CA ARG A 109 -11.07 -7.33 -11.40
C ARG A 109 -11.10 -8.20 -12.66
N PRO A 110 -11.33 -9.52 -12.52
CA PRO A 110 -11.68 -10.36 -13.65
C PRO A 110 -12.89 -9.78 -14.39
N ARG A 111 -12.89 -9.89 -15.72
CA ARG A 111 -14.07 -9.58 -16.53
C ARG A 111 -15.09 -10.71 -16.49
#